data_AF-A0A0B2R166-F1
#
_entry.id   AF-A0A0B2R166-F1
#
_cell.length_a   1.000
_cell.length_b   1.000
_cell.length_c   1.000
_cell.angle_alpha   90.00
_cell.angle_beta   90.00
_cell.angle_gamma   90.00
#
_symmetry.space_group_name_H-M   'P 1'
#
loop_
_entity.id
_entity.type
_entity.pdbx_description
1 polymer ?
#
loop_
_entity_poly.entity_id
_entity_poly.type
_entity_poly.pdbx_seq_one_letter_code
_entity_poly.pdbx_strand_id
1 'polypeptide(L)'
;MLTAGDYSNHGRPLQPETSLAELNLPRVLCVLSSMLEKLVARNEKLIDILSQELDGLNSGSVRLGNSLNTFHGVRAPSISIPKYLERIYKYTNCSPSCFVVGYVYIDRLTHRHPDSLVTSLNVHRLLVTSVMVASKMLDDEHYNNAIYARVGGVSNAELNKLELELLFLLDFRVMVSSRVFESYCFHLEKEMVVNGTGMKIERALTPKAMDDLETEISIEDKQSPSPPQIVE
;
A
#
# COMPACT_ATOMS: atom_id res chain seq x y z
N MET A 1 35.13 56.85 10.67
CA MET A 1 34.11 56.76 11.74
C MET A 1 32.93 56.01 11.18
N LEU A 2 32.73 54.78 11.66
CA LEU A 2 31.64 53.86 11.33
C LEU A 2 30.45 54.13 12.27
N THR A 3 29.22 53.98 11.77
CA THR A 3 28.08 53.22 12.37
C THR A 3 26.86 53.42 11.46
N ALA A 4 26.42 52.43 10.70
CA ALA A 4 25.59 51.26 11.07
C ALA A 4 24.09 51.62 11.04
N GLY A 5 23.41 51.13 9.99
CA GLY A 5 21.98 51.20 9.81
C GLY A 5 21.27 50.01 10.47
N ASP A 6 20.04 50.26 10.88
CA ASP A 6 19.14 49.35 11.58
C ASP A 6 18.71 48.15 10.72
N TYR A 7 18.93 46.94 11.24
CA TYR A 7 18.13 45.76 10.94
C TYR A 7 17.83 45.03 12.25
N SER A 8 16.71 45.38 12.87
CA SER A 8 16.11 44.63 13.97
C SER A 8 15.50 43.34 13.43
N ASN A 9 16.24 42.24 13.50
CA ASN A 9 15.68 40.90 13.31
C ASN A 9 15.40 40.29 14.69
N HIS A 10 14.15 40.38 15.12
CA HIS A 10 13.67 39.69 16.31
C HIS A 10 13.71 38.18 16.07
N GLY A 11 14.73 37.52 16.61
CA GLY A 11 14.73 36.07 16.79
C GLY A 11 13.56 35.67 17.69
N ARG A 12 12.53 35.03 17.11
CA ARG A 12 11.62 34.21 17.90
C ARG A 12 12.31 32.88 18.20
N PRO A 13 12.35 32.43 19.45
CA PRO A 13 12.67 31.04 19.75
C PRO A 13 11.61 30.15 19.08
N LEU A 14 12.04 29.15 18.30
CA LEU A 14 11.15 28.07 17.88
C LEU A 14 10.62 27.38 19.13
N GLN A 15 9.36 27.61 19.46
CA GLN A 15 8.66 26.85 20.48
C GLN A 15 8.43 25.41 19.97
N PRO A 16 8.53 24.40 20.85
CA PRO A 16 8.07 23.05 20.56
C PRO A 16 6.55 23.00 20.72
N GLU A 17 5.81 23.42 19.69
CA GLU A 17 4.35 23.24 19.63
C GLU A 17 4.04 21.76 19.32
N THR A 18 4.15 20.94 20.36
CA THR A 18 3.69 19.54 20.36
C THR A 18 2.19 19.54 20.68
N SER A 19 1.35 19.84 19.69
CA SER A 19 -0.11 19.65 19.78
C SER A 19 -0.77 19.56 18.39
N LEU A 20 -0.12 18.88 17.45
CA LEU A 20 -0.64 18.74 16.09
C LEU A 20 -1.60 17.55 16.04
N ALA A 21 -2.90 17.86 16.15
CA ALA A 21 -4.08 17.11 15.72
C ALA A 21 -4.06 15.59 15.91
N GLU A 22 -5.08 15.03 16.56
CA GLU A 22 -5.46 13.63 16.36
C GLU A 22 -5.42 13.34 14.86
N LEU A 23 -4.36 12.66 14.39
CA LEU A 23 -4.22 12.36 12.98
C LEU A 23 -5.40 11.46 12.64
N ASN A 24 -6.30 11.95 11.80
CA ASN A 24 -7.29 11.13 11.10
C ASN A 24 -6.53 10.15 10.18
N LEU A 25 -5.87 9.18 10.80
CA LEU A 25 -5.10 8.15 10.12
C LEU A 25 -6.09 7.32 9.31
N PRO A 26 -5.84 7.10 8.01
CA PRO A 26 -6.72 6.28 7.21
C PRO A 26 -6.81 4.90 7.84
N ARG A 27 -8.05 4.42 8.01
CA ARG A 27 -8.35 3.16 8.70
C ARG A 27 -7.57 1.97 8.14
N VAL A 28 -7.30 1.99 6.84
CA VAL A 28 -6.48 1.01 6.14
C VAL A 28 -5.11 0.80 6.81
N LEU A 29 -4.46 1.83 7.36
CA LEU A 29 -3.17 1.69 8.06
C LEU A 29 -3.31 0.80 9.29
N CYS A 30 -4.39 0.96 10.07
CA CYS A 30 -4.64 0.16 11.27
C CYS A 30 -4.83 -1.32 10.93
N VAL A 31 -5.62 -1.61 9.88
CA VAL A 31 -5.89 -2.99 9.44
C VAL A 31 -4.63 -3.65 8.93
N LEU A 32 -3.92 -2.98 8.02
CA LEU A 32 -2.69 -3.49 7.43
C LEU A 32 -1.64 -3.74 8.50
N SER A 33 -1.53 -2.84 9.47
CA SER A 33 -0.67 -3.04 10.63
C SER A 33 -1.01 -4.34 11.35
N SER A 34 -2.27 -4.52 11.76
CA SER A 34 -2.68 -5.73 12.50
C SER A 34 -2.45 -7.01 11.70
N MET A 35 -2.76 -7.00 10.40
CA MET A 35 -2.56 -8.15 9.52
C MET A 35 -1.08 -8.49 9.34
N LEU A 36 -0.22 -7.49 9.13
CA LEU A 36 1.21 -7.70 8.97
C LEU A 36 1.87 -8.14 10.28
N GLU A 37 1.46 -7.61 11.43
CA GLU A 37 1.91 -8.09 12.74
C GLU A 37 1.54 -9.56 12.96
N LYS A 38 0.29 -9.95 12.65
CA LYS A 38 -0.14 -11.36 12.71
C LYS A 38 0.66 -12.24 11.75
N LEU A 39 0.91 -11.77 10.53
CA LEU A 39 1.72 -12.50 9.54
C LEU A 39 3.15 -12.72 10.04
N VAL A 40 3.80 -11.67 10.54
CA VAL A 40 5.16 -11.73 11.08
C VAL A 40 5.22 -12.68 12.27
N ALA A 41 4.33 -12.53 13.26
CA ALA A 41 4.29 -13.40 14.44
C ALA A 41 4.08 -14.87 14.08
N ARG A 42 3.19 -15.15 13.10
CA ARG A 42 2.97 -16.51 12.60
C ARG A 42 4.22 -17.07 11.93
N ASN A 43 4.89 -16.28 11.09
CA ASN A 43 6.07 -16.71 10.36
C ASN A 43 7.28 -16.93 11.30
N GLU A 44 7.46 -16.10 12.32
CA GLU A 44 8.50 -16.28 13.34
C GLU A 44 8.26 -17.56 14.14
N LYS A 45 7.03 -17.83 14.57
CA LYS A 45 6.69 -19.11 15.21
C LYS A 45 6.99 -20.31 14.32
N LEU A 46 6.73 -20.21 13.01
CA LEU A 46 7.07 -21.27 12.06
C LEU A 46 8.59 -21.48 11.99
N ILE A 47 9.38 -20.40 11.95
CA ILE A 47 10.85 -20.47 11.96
C ILE A 47 11.36 -21.11 13.25
N ASP A 48 10.78 -20.77 14.40
CA ASP A 48 11.15 -21.35 15.70
C ASP A 48 10.87 -22.86 15.74
N ILE A 49 9.69 -23.29 15.28
CA ILE A 49 9.31 -24.71 15.20
C ILE A 49 10.28 -25.46 14.30
N LEU A 50 10.54 -24.92 13.11
CA LEU A 50 11.46 -25.53 12.16
C LEU A 50 12.88 -25.62 12.74
N SER A 51 13.35 -24.59 13.44
CA SER A 51 14.67 -24.57 14.09
C SER A 51 14.79 -25.64 15.18
N GLN A 52 13.75 -25.83 15.99
CA GLN A 52 13.73 -26.84 17.06
C GLN A 52 13.74 -28.28 16.53
N GLU A 53 13.08 -28.55 15.39
CA GLU A 53 13.08 -29.88 14.76
C GLU A 53 14.47 -30.28 14.24
N LEU A 54 15.34 -29.31 13.92
CA LEU A 54 16.70 -29.56 13.41
C LEU A 54 17.72 -29.86 14.49
N ASP A 55 17.58 -29.26 15.68
CA ASP A 55 18.50 -29.55 16.78
C ASP A 55 18.39 -31.03 17.24
N GLY A 56 17.30 -31.72 16.89
CA GLY A 56 17.10 -33.16 17.13
C GLY A 56 17.62 -34.10 16.02
N LEU A 57 17.90 -33.58 14.81
CA LEU A 57 18.33 -34.35 13.63
C LEU A 57 19.60 -33.70 13.08
N ASN A 58 20.75 -34.31 13.34
CA ASN A 58 22.10 -33.80 13.08
C ASN A 58 22.46 -33.58 11.57
N SER A 59 21.61 -32.91 10.77
CA SER A 59 21.87 -32.47 9.39
C SER A 59 20.76 -31.58 8.82
N GLY A 60 21.15 -30.38 8.38
CA GLY A 60 20.57 -29.69 7.23
C GLY A 60 19.70 -28.47 7.52
N SER A 61 20.29 -27.27 7.53
CA SER A 61 19.58 -25.97 7.54
C SER A 61 18.24 -26.00 6.80
N VAL A 62 17.16 -25.56 7.46
CA VAL A 62 15.88 -25.25 6.79
C VAL A 62 16.19 -24.43 5.56
N ARG A 63 15.84 -24.99 4.40
CA ARG A 63 16.00 -24.28 3.12
C ARG A 63 14.89 -23.25 3.00
N LEU A 64 14.93 -22.25 3.87
CA LEU A 64 14.18 -21.03 3.66
C LEU A 64 14.70 -20.41 2.38
N GLY A 65 13.77 -20.00 1.53
CA GLY A 65 14.08 -19.35 0.27
C GLY A 65 14.86 -18.07 0.49
N ASN A 66 15.67 -17.74 -0.49
CA ASN A 66 16.58 -16.61 -0.44
C ASN A 66 15.96 -15.36 -1.08
N SER A 67 14.75 -15.47 -1.62
CA SER A 67 14.16 -14.47 -2.51
C SER A 67 13.95 -13.13 -1.81
N LEU A 68 13.66 -13.13 -0.51
CA LEU A 68 13.48 -11.91 0.29
C LEU A 68 14.74 -11.48 1.07
N ASN A 69 15.89 -12.12 0.86
CA ASN A 69 17.12 -11.80 1.61
C ASN A 69 17.59 -10.37 1.38
N THR A 70 17.38 -9.82 0.18
CA THR A 70 17.70 -8.43 -0.13
C THR A 70 16.95 -7.43 0.76
N PHE A 71 15.76 -7.81 1.26
CA PHE A 71 14.97 -6.99 2.19
C PHE A 71 15.30 -7.23 3.66
N HIS A 72 16.17 -8.17 4.01
CA HIS A 72 16.53 -8.40 5.42
C HIS A 72 17.46 -7.30 5.94
N GLY A 73 17.06 -6.68 7.06
CA GLY A 73 17.94 -5.86 7.87
C GLY A 73 18.83 -6.71 8.76
N VAL A 74 19.96 -6.14 9.19
CA VAL A 74 20.88 -6.76 10.16
C VAL A 74 20.20 -7.04 11.50
N ARG A 75 19.23 -6.20 11.87
CA ARG A 75 18.42 -6.31 13.09
C ARG A 75 17.02 -5.79 12.81
N ALA A 76 16.03 -6.36 13.50
CA ALA A 76 14.66 -5.84 13.52
C ALA A 76 14.64 -4.38 14.02
N PRO A 77 14.01 -3.45 13.27
CA PRO A 77 13.86 -2.06 13.71
C PRO A 77 13.11 -1.97 15.05
N SER A 78 13.47 -0.99 15.88
CA SER A 78 12.78 -0.74 17.17
C SER A 78 11.40 -0.09 17.01
N ILE A 79 11.14 0.53 15.86
CA ILE A 79 9.84 1.10 15.51
C ILE A 79 8.85 -0.01 15.15
N SER A 80 7.66 -0.01 15.74
CA SER A 80 6.62 -0.99 15.42
C SER A 80 6.07 -0.77 14.00
N ILE A 81 5.47 -1.82 13.42
CA ILE A 81 4.79 -1.75 12.11
C ILE A 81 3.75 -0.61 12.05
N PRO A 82 2.83 -0.43 13.02
CA PRO A 82 1.85 0.66 12.97
C PRO A 82 2.51 2.02 12.96
N LYS A 83 3.50 2.26 13.83
CA LYS A 83 4.23 3.52 13.88
C LYS A 83 5.06 3.78 12.62
N TYR A 84 5.55 2.74 11.98
CA TYR A 84 6.26 2.87 10.71
C TYR A 84 5.31 3.23 9.55
N LEU A 85 4.12 2.62 9.48
CA LEU A 85 3.08 2.97 8.50
C LEU A 85 2.58 4.42 8.71
N GLU A 86 2.30 4.81 9.95
CA GLU A 86 1.96 6.20 10.30
C GLU A 86 3.03 7.19 9.83
N ARG A 87 4.31 6.84 10.05
CA ARG A 87 5.46 7.63 9.61
C ARG A 87 5.53 7.75 8.09
N ILE A 88 5.35 6.65 7.34
CA ILE A 88 5.33 6.70 5.88
C ILE A 88 4.21 7.63 5.41
N TYR A 89 2.98 7.43 5.89
CA TYR A 89 1.83 8.24 5.51
C TYR A 89 2.05 9.74 5.78
N LYS A 90 2.50 10.07 7.00
CA LYS A 90 2.68 11.46 7.42
C LYS A 90 3.72 12.23 6.60
N TYR A 91 4.78 11.57 6.13
CA TYR A 91 5.93 12.26 5.55
C TYR A 91 6.11 12.04 4.03
N THR A 92 5.23 11.28 3.38
CA THR A 92 5.33 11.00 1.93
C THR A 92 4.14 11.51 1.13
N ASN A 93 3.07 11.97 1.77
CA ASN A 93 1.86 12.48 1.11
C ASN A 93 1.27 11.52 0.06
N CYS A 94 1.55 10.21 0.16
CA CYS A 94 0.96 9.22 -0.74
C CYS A 94 -0.51 8.94 -0.37
N SER A 95 -1.30 8.59 -1.38
CA SER A 95 -2.72 8.31 -1.16
C SER A 95 -2.92 7.07 -0.28
N PRO A 96 -4.04 6.97 0.48
CA PRO A 96 -4.39 5.75 1.22
C PRO A 96 -4.43 4.50 0.33
N SER A 97 -4.77 4.65 -0.94
CA SER A 97 -4.78 3.59 -1.96
C SER A 97 -3.39 2.97 -2.16
N CYS A 98 -2.31 3.75 -2.03
CA CYS A 98 -0.93 3.26 -2.13
C CYS A 98 -0.59 2.23 -1.05
N PHE A 99 -1.24 2.31 0.11
CA PHE A 99 -1.06 1.30 1.17
C PHE A 99 -1.78 -0.01 0.85
N VAL A 100 -2.98 0.08 0.27
CA VAL A 100 -3.71 -1.12 -0.22
C VAL A 100 -2.88 -1.80 -1.30
N VAL A 101 -2.40 -1.05 -2.29
CA VAL A 101 -1.59 -1.62 -3.38
C VAL A 101 -0.22 -2.08 -2.91
N GLY A 102 0.41 -1.39 -1.97
CA GLY A 102 1.62 -1.86 -1.31
C GLY A 102 1.41 -3.21 -0.62
N TYR A 103 0.25 -3.42 0.01
CA TYR A 103 -0.14 -4.72 0.57
C TYR A 103 -0.37 -5.78 -0.51
N VAL A 104 -1.01 -5.43 -1.63
CA VAL A 104 -1.14 -6.32 -2.80
C VAL A 104 0.23 -6.81 -3.28
N TYR A 105 1.24 -5.94 -3.31
CA TYR A 105 2.59 -6.34 -3.70
C TYR A 105 3.22 -7.32 -2.71
N ILE A 106 3.12 -7.06 -1.41
CA ILE A 106 3.62 -7.98 -0.37
C ILE A 106 2.90 -9.34 -0.48
N ASP A 107 1.58 -9.34 -0.66
CA ASP A 107 0.80 -10.57 -0.82
C ASP A 107 1.14 -11.33 -2.11
N ARG A 108 1.39 -10.63 -3.23
CA ARG A 108 1.89 -11.28 -4.45
C ARG A 108 3.26 -11.93 -4.24
N LEU A 109 4.16 -11.28 -3.48
CA LEU A 109 5.48 -11.83 -3.17
C LEU A 109 5.37 -13.11 -2.32
N THR A 110 4.54 -13.11 -1.28
CA THR A 110 4.37 -14.30 -0.42
C THR A 110 3.81 -15.49 -1.17
N HIS A 111 2.95 -15.26 -2.17
CA HIS A 111 2.44 -16.32 -3.04
C HIS A 111 3.46 -16.81 -4.09
N ARG A 112 4.28 -15.91 -4.65
CA ARG A 112 5.32 -16.28 -5.62
C ARG A 112 6.54 -16.95 -4.98
N HIS A 113 6.86 -16.57 -3.76
CA HIS A 113 8.04 -17.03 -3.01
C HIS A 113 7.61 -17.59 -1.65
N PRO A 114 6.85 -18.70 -1.62
CA PRO A 114 6.29 -19.25 -0.38
C PRO A 114 7.36 -19.77 0.59
N ASP A 115 8.56 -20.04 0.08
CA ASP A 115 9.74 -20.43 0.84
C ASP A 115 10.41 -19.24 1.53
N SER A 116 10.10 -18.01 1.14
CA SER A 116 10.74 -16.78 1.62
C SER A 116 9.78 -15.99 2.49
N LEU A 117 9.93 -16.07 3.81
CA LEU A 117 8.94 -15.55 4.75
C LEU A 117 9.09 -14.05 5.05
N VAL A 118 7.96 -13.39 5.30
CA VAL A 118 7.92 -12.03 5.86
C VAL A 118 8.13 -12.10 7.37
N THR A 119 9.14 -11.41 7.90
CA THR A 119 9.57 -11.47 9.30
C THR A 119 9.86 -10.07 9.83
N SER A 120 10.13 -9.94 11.14
CA SER A 120 10.53 -8.64 11.74
C SER A 120 11.83 -8.07 11.15
N LEU A 121 12.64 -8.90 10.48
CA LEU A 121 13.88 -8.47 9.83
C LEU A 121 13.64 -7.78 8.48
N ASN A 122 12.54 -8.09 7.79
CA ASN A 122 12.33 -7.62 6.41
C ASN A 122 11.07 -6.79 6.19
N VAL A 123 10.07 -6.87 7.10
CA VAL A 123 8.76 -6.25 6.91
C VAL A 123 8.83 -4.74 6.70
N HIS A 124 9.69 -4.01 7.42
CA HIS A 124 9.81 -2.55 7.26
C HIS A 124 10.37 -2.17 5.88
N ARG A 125 11.38 -2.89 5.41
CA ARG A 125 12.00 -2.67 4.10
C ARG A 125 11.03 -3.01 2.97
N LEU A 126 10.28 -4.10 3.12
CA LEU A 126 9.19 -4.45 2.20
C LEU A 126 8.11 -3.37 2.17
N LEU A 127 7.69 -2.86 3.33
CA LEU A 127 6.66 -1.83 3.45
C LEU A 127 7.03 -0.54 2.73
N VAL A 128 8.18 0.07 3.06
CA VAL A 128 8.55 1.35 2.44
C VAL A 128 8.76 1.20 0.93
N THR A 129 9.36 0.09 0.50
CA THR A 129 9.60 -0.16 -0.93
C THR A 129 8.28 -0.38 -1.68
N SER A 130 7.37 -1.16 -1.11
CA SER A 130 6.08 -1.48 -1.75
C SER A 130 5.17 -0.25 -1.83
N VAL A 131 5.08 0.56 -0.77
CA VAL A 131 4.30 1.80 -0.78
C VAL A 131 4.91 2.84 -1.72
N MET A 132 6.24 2.96 -1.75
CA MET A 132 6.92 3.84 -2.70
C MET A 132 6.59 3.46 -4.14
N VAL A 133 6.77 2.19 -4.52
CA VAL A 133 6.45 1.72 -5.89
C VAL A 133 4.96 1.89 -6.19
N ALA A 134 4.07 1.69 -5.21
CA ALA A 134 2.64 1.93 -5.38
C ALA A 134 2.34 3.41 -5.68
N SER A 135 2.96 4.35 -4.95
CA SER A 135 2.76 5.79 -5.21
C SER A 135 3.20 6.22 -6.60
N LYS A 136 4.33 5.70 -7.10
CA LYS A 136 4.78 5.94 -8.47
C LYS A 136 3.80 5.44 -9.54
N MET A 137 2.92 4.51 -9.16
CA MET A 137 2.00 3.87 -10.10
C MET A 137 0.58 4.40 -10.04
N LEU A 138 0.20 5.03 -8.93
CA LEU A 138 -1.18 5.45 -8.66
C LEU A 138 -1.33 6.95 -8.50
N ASP A 139 -0.34 7.61 -7.89
CA ASP A 139 -0.43 9.02 -7.57
C ASP A 139 0.17 9.84 -8.72
N ASP A 140 -0.58 10.84 -9.22
CA ASP A 140 -0.12 11.75 -10.27
C ASP A 140 1.10 12.57 -9.81
N GLU A 141 1.12 12.95 -8.53
CA GLU A 141 2.24 13.60 -7.87
C GLU A 141 2.88 12.64 -6.86
N HIS A 142 4.11 12.21 -7.12
CA HIS A 142 4.86 11.34 -6.23
C HIS A 142 6.26 11.86 -5.96
N TYR A 143 6.78 11.59 -4.76
CA TYR A 143 8.18 11.89 -4.46
C TYR A 143 9.14 10.90 -5.12
N ASN A 144 10.41 11.31 -5.24
CA ASN A 144 11.48 10.42 -5.65
C ASN A 144 11.93 9.49 -4.49
N ASN A 145 12.78 8.52 -4.81
CA ASN A 145 13.28 7.54 -3.84
C ASN A 145 14.04 8.18 -2.68
N ALA A 146 14.70 9.31 -2.87
CA ALA A 146 15.51 9.92 -1.81
C ALA A 146 14.65 10.38 -0.62
N ILE A 147 13.42 10.84 -0.88
CA ILE A 147 12.46 11.18 0.16
C ILE A 147 11.98 9.91 0.89
N TYR A 148 11.56 8.89 0.15
CA TYR A 148 11.14 7.62 0.73
C TYR A 148 12.27 6.93 1.52
N ALA A 149 13.52 7.04 1.09
CA ALA A 149 14.68 6.49 1.79
C ALA A 149 14.87 7.17 3.14
N ARG A 150 14.80 8.51 3.17
CA ARG A 150 14.86 9.29 4.41
C ARG A 150 13.71 8.96 5.36
N VAL A 151 12.50 8.85 4.84
CA VAL A 151 11.32 8.47 5.64
C VAL A 151 11.46 7.03 6.13
N GLY A 152 11.92 6.11 5.28
CA GLY A 152 12.08 4.70 5.60
C GLY A 152 13.26 4.37 6.52
N GLY A 153 14.19 5.31 6.72
CA GLY A 153 15.39 5.09 7.53
C GLY A 153 16.44 4.22 6.85
N VAL A 154 16.50 4.25 5.51
CA VAL A 154 17.46 3.53 4.68
C VAL A 154 18.25 4.50 3.81
N SER A 155 19.39 4.07 3.26
CA SER A 155 20.10 4.93 2.31
C SER A 155 19.36 5.01 0.97
N ASN A 156 19.56 6.10 0.21
CA ASN A 156 18.94 6.22 -1.12
C ASN A 156 19.41 5.10 -2.07
N ALA A 157 20.70 4.77 -2.04
CA ALA A 157 21.27 3.70 -2.85
C ALA A 157 20.66 2.33 -2.51
N GLU A 158 20.43 2.08 -1.23
CA GLU A 158 19.75 0.88 -0.75
C GLU A 158 18.30 0.84 -1.22
N LEU A 159 17.52 1.91 -1.06
CA LEU A 159 16.13 1.91 -1.51
C LEU A 159 16.01 1.74 -3.03
N ASN A 160 16.93 2.30 -3.81
CA ASN A 160 17.00 2.06 -5.25
C ASN A 160 17.23 0.58 -5.57
N LYS A 161 18.11 -0.10 -4.81
CA LYS A 161 18.32 -1.54 -4.96
C LYS A 161 17.07 -2.35 -4.57
N LEU A 162 16.43 -1.99 -3.45
CA LEU A 162 15.20 -2.64 -2.99
C LEU A 162 14.07 -2.49 -4.01
N GLU A 163 13.95 -1.31 -4.64
CA GLU A 163 12.97 -1.07 -5.70
C GLU A 163 13.16 -2.04 -6.86
N LEU A 164 14.38 -2.10 -7.40
CA LEU A 164 14.69 -3.00 -8.52
C LEU A 164 14.40 -4.46 -8.15
N GLU A 165 14.82 -4.89 -6.96
CA GLU A 165 14.55 -6.23 -6.47
C GLU A 165 13.05 -6.52 -6.39
N LEU A 166 12.27 -5.60 -5.82
CA LEU A 166 10.81 -5.74 -5.72
C LEU A 166 10.19 -5.92 -7.12
N LEU A 167 10.62 -5.10 -8.10
CA LEU A 167 10.13 -5.19 -9.47
C LEU A 167 10.48 -6.53 -10.11
N PHE A 168 11.69 -7.05 -9.92
CA PHE A 168 12.09 -8.36 -10.44
C PHE A 168 11.30 -9.51 -9.80
N LEU A 169 11.14 -9.51 -8.48
CA LEU A 169 10.35 -10.54 -7.78
C LEU A 169 8.87 -10.51 -8.18
N LEU A 170 8.35 -9.35 -8.56
CA LEU A 170 6.99 -9.20 -9.09
C LEU A 170 6.87 -9.47 -10.60
N ASP A 171 7.97 -9.82 -11.29
CA ASP A 171 7.99 -9.97 -12.75
C ASP A 171 7.47 -8.70 -13.46
N PHE A 172 7.78 -7.52 -12.89
CA PHE A 172 7.28 -6.20 -13.29
C PHE A 172 5.75 -6.08 -13.33
N ARG A 173 5.00 -7.02 -12.75
CA ARG A 173 3.53 -7.01 -12.70
C ARG A 173 3.02 -6.13 -11.55
N VAL A 174 3.31 -4.84 -11.65
CA VAL A 174 2.90 -3.82 -10.66
C VAL A 174 1.51 -3.24 -10.95
N MET A 175 0.96 -3.43 -12.14
CA MET A 175 -0.41 -3.00 -12.44
C MET A 175 -1.42 -3.75 -11.55
N VAL A 176 -2.32 -2.98 -10.92
CA VAL A 176 -3.44 -3.50 -10.13
C VAL A 176 -4.73 -3.00 -10.77
N SER A 177 -5.52 -3.92 -11.34
CA SER A 177 -6.84 -3.56 -11.89
C SER A 177 -7.80 -3.12 -10.79
N SER A 178 -8.79 -2.29 -11.12
CA SER A 178 -9.83 -1.84 -10.20
C SER A 178 -10.53 -3.01 -9.50
N ARG A 179 -10.83 -4.09 -10.23
CA ARG A 179 -11.43 -5.31 -9.66
C ARG A 179 -10.57 -5.94 -8.56
N VAL A 180 -9.26 -6.02 -8.78
CA VAL A 180 -8.33 -6.55 -7.77
C VAL A 180 -8.27 -5.59 -6.59
N PHE A 181 -8.09 -4.29 -6.84
CA PHE A 181 -8.07 -3.27 -5.79
C PHE A 181 -9.31 -3.33 -4.89
N GLU A 182 -10.51 -3.34 -5.49
CA GLU A 182 -11.79 -3.46 -4.79
C GLU A 182 -11.90 -4.75 -3.96
N SER A 183 -11.41 -5.88 -4.50
CA SER A 183 -11.38 -7.15 -3.77
C SER A 183 -10.51 -7.06 -2.51
N TYR A 184 -9.35 -6.39 -2.58
CA TYR A 184 -8.49 -6.18 -1.41
C TYR A 184 -9.11 -5.19 -0.42
N CYS A 185 -9.74 -4.10 -0.89
CA CYS A 185 -10.48 -3.19 -0.01
C CYS A 185 -11.59 -3.94 0.75
N PHE A 186 -12.38 -4.76 0.07
CA PHE A 186 -13.44 -5.56 0.70
C PHE A 186 -12.86 -6.57 1.71
N HIS A 187 -11.75 -7.22 1.38
CA HIS A 187 -11.08 -8.14 2.30
C HIS A 187 -10.61 -7.42 3.56
N LEU A 188 -9.97 -6.26 3.42
CA LEU A 188 -9.51 -5.43 4.54
C LEU A 188 -10.68 -4.93 5.40
N GLU A 189 -11.78 -4.49 4.78
CA GLU A 189 -13.00 -4.11 5.49
C GLU A 189 -13.58 -5.28 6.31
N LYS A 190 -13.56 -6.50 5.77
CA LYS A 190 -14.02 -7.69 6.50
C LYS A 190 -13.13 -7.99 7.70
N GLU A 191 -11.81 -7.90 7.55
CA GLU A 191 -10.86 -8.09 8.64
C GLU A 191 -11.06 -7.07 9.78
N MET A 192 -11.49 -5.85 9.48
CA MET A 192 -11.86 -4.85 10.49
C MET A 192 -13.04 -5.26 11.36
N VAL A 193 -14.07 -5.82 10.73
CA VAL A 193 -15.29 -6.26 11.42
C VAL A 193 -14.98 -7.43 12.36
N VAL A 194 -14.13 -8.37 11.93
CA VAL A 194 -13.71 -9.51 12.74
C VAL A 194 -12.81 -9.08 13.92
N ASN A 195 -12.02 -8.02 13.75
CA ASN A 195 -11.12 -7.50 14.79
C ASN A 195 -11.76 -6.38 15.67
N GLY A 196 -13.06 -6.14 15.57
CA GLY A 196 -13.79 -5.24 16.49
C GLY A 196 -13.72 -3.74 16.19
N THR A 197 -13.30 -3.32 15.00
CA THR A 197 -13.28 -1.91 14.57
C THR A 197 -14.15 -1.71 13.34
N GLY A 198 -15.46 -1.93 13.46
CA GLY A 198 -16.40 -1.85 12.33
C GLY A 198 -16.54 -0.45 11.76
N MET A 199 -15.73 -0.09 10.76
CA MET A 199 -15.73 1.26 10.18
C MET A 199 -15.14 1.25 8.75
N LYS A 200 -15.99 1.48 7.72
CA LYS A 200 -15.68 1.38 6.27
C LYS A 200 -14.47 2.22 5.81
N ILE A 201 -13.74 1.75 4.80
CA ILE A 201 -12.55 2.42 4.21
C ILE A 201 -13.00 3.49 3.19
N GLU A 202 -12.38 4.68 3.21
CA GLU A 202 -12.63 5.74 2.21
C GLU A 202 -12.12 5.31 0.82
N ARG A 203 -13.00 5.41 -0.18
CA ARG A 203 -12.70 5.13 -1.59
C ARG A 203 -12.79 6.45 -2.35
N ALA A 204 -11.68 6.93 -2.91
CA ALA A 204 -11.67 8.09 -3.78
C ALA A 204 -11.51 7.64 -5.24
N LEU A 205 -12.62 7.29 -5.87
CA LEU A 205 -12.79 7.28 -7.33
C LEU A 205 -14.19 7.83 -7.58
N THR A 206 -14.29 9.10 -7.98
CA THR A 206 -15.54 9.70 -8.42
C THR A 206 -15.80 9.32 -9.89
N PRO A 207 -16.90 8.63 -10.21
CA PRO A 207 -17.42 8.65 -11.57
C PRO A 207 -18.20 9.96 -11.72
N LYS A 208 -17.78 10.83 -12.64
CA LYS A 208 -18.64 11.94 -13.07
C LYS A 208 -19.91 11.33 -13.67
N ALA A 209 -21.04 11.72 -13.09
CA ALA A 209 -22.37 11.41 -13.56
C ALA A 209 -22.58 11.92 -15.01
N MET A 210 -23.13 11.06 -15.85
CA MET A 210 -23.97 11.48 -16.98
C MET A 210 -25.17 10.54 -16.94
N ASP A 211 -26.26 11.02 -16.36
CA ASP A 211 -27.59 10.46 -16.53
C ASP A 211 -28.42 11.45 -17.36
N ASP A 212 -29.35 10.88 -18.12
CA ASP A 212 -30.56 11.46 -18.71
C ASP A 212 -30.47 12.31 -19.99
N LEU A 213 -30.89 11.68 -21.11
CA LEU A 213 -32.08 12.16 -21.81
C LEU A 213 -32.75 11.01 -22.59
N GLU A 214 -33.78 10.40 -22.00
CA GLU A 214 -34.83 9.68 -22.72
C GLU A 214 -35.74 10.69 -23.44
N THR A 215 -36.21 10.35 -24.63
CA THR A 215 -37.45 10.94 -25.17
C THR A 215 -38.23 9.84 -25.89
N GLU A 216 -39.40 9.55 -25.32
CA GLU A 216 -40.45 8.66 -25.80
C GLU A 216 -40.93 9.03 -27.21
N ILE A 217 -41.27 8.03 -28.04
CA ILE A 217 -42.30 8.18 -29.07
C ILE A 217 -43.19 6.93 -29.08
N SER A 218 -44.47 7.17 -28.83
CA SER A 218 -45.57 6.22 -28.68
C SER A 218 -45.95 5.50 -29.97
N ILE A 219 -46.45 4.27 -29.79
CA ILE A 219 -47.10 3.41 -30.79
C ILE A 219 -48.53 3.91 -31.02
N GLU A 220 -48.92 4.17 -32.27
CA GLU A 220 -50.33 4.19 -32.69
C GLU A 220 -50.56 3.25 -33.87
N ASP A 221 -51.61 2.45 -33.71
CA ASP A 221 -52.03 1.32 -34.54
C ASP A 221 -53.33 1.70 -35.25
N LYS A 222 -53.36 1.73 -36.59
CA LYS A 222 -54.61 1.77 -37.38
C LYS A 222 -54.49 1.10 -38.75
N GLN A 223 -55.13 -0.07 -38.85
CA GLN A 223 -55.99 -0.59 -39.93
C GLN A 223 -55.49 -0.65 -41.39
N SER A 224 -55.46 -1.90 -41.89
CA SER A 224 -55.45 -2.33 -43.30
C SER A 224 -56.60 -1.74 -44.15
N PRO A 225 -56.45 -1.66 -45.49
CA PRO A 225 -57.01 -2.71 -46.34
C PRO A 225 -56.16 -3.12 -47.59
N SER A 226 -56.64 -4.20 -48.21
CA SER A 226 -56.14 -5.14 -49.23
C SER A 226 -55.56 -4.61 -50.57
N PRO A 227 -54.82 -5.46 -51.34
CA PRO A 227 -54.25 -5.15 -52.66
C PRO A 227 -55.26 -5.39 -53.82
N PRO A 228 -55.08 -4.76 -54.99
CA PRO A 228 -54.59 -5.53 -56.16
C PRO A 228 -53.89 -4.75 -57.31
N GLN A 229 -53.07 -5.53 -58.05
CA GLN A 229 -52.87 -5.61 -59.51
C GLN A 229 -52.06 -4.60 -60.35
N ILE A 230 -51.29 -5.23 -61.25
CA ILE A 230 -50.39 -4.77 -62.32
C ILE A 230 -51.20 -4.29 -63.53
N VAL A 231 -50.80 -3.19 -64.18
CA VAL A 231 -50.96 -2.98 -65.64
C VAL A 231 -49.82 -2.11 -66.18
N GLU A 232 -49.18 -2.61 -67.24
CA GLU A 232 -48.25 -2.03 -68.23
C GLU A 232 -47.04 -1.16 -67.80
#